data_AF-A0A067Q0L0-F1
#
_entry.id   AF-A0A067Q0L0-F1
#
_cell.length_a   1.000
_cell.length_b   1.000
_cell.length_c   1.000
_cell.angle_alpha   90.00
_cell.angle_beta   90.00
_cell.angle_gamma   90.00
#
_symmetry.space_group_name_H-M   'P 1'
#
loop_
_entity.id
_entity.type
_entity.pdbx_description
1 polymer ?
#
loop_
_entity_poly.entity_id
_entity_poly.type
_entity_poly.pdbx_seq_one_letter_code
_entity_poly.pdbx_strand_id
1 'polypeptide(L)'
;MEPISRLESLPTELTITILNDLNLYTLLGCRRLSSHIKSIIDDTPILQYKIELGITGMTDGPNTTMTIEERRTRLKNYQDAWANVESKAMEASPTPMTGQRWKLVGGVLALSRGPRS
;
A
#
# COMPACT_ATOMS: atom_id res chain seq x y z
N MET A 1 20.51 13.48 37.02
CA MET A 1 19.77 14.11 35.90
C MET A 1 20.05 13.23 34.71
N GLU A 2 19.13 12.34 34.37
CA GLU A 2 19.28 11.48 33.18
C GLU A 2 19.44 12.39 31.95
N PRO A 3 20.37 12.10 31.04
CA PRO A 3 20.56 12.93 29.86
C PRO A 3 19.30 12.86 29.01
N ILE A 4 18.53 13.96 29.00
CA ILE A 4 17.42 14.13 28.05
C ILE A 4 18.04 13.95 26.67
N SER A 5 17.55 12.95 25.94
CA SER A 5 18.03 12.75 24.58
C SER A 5 17.74 14.03 23.81
N ARG A 6 18.73 14.59 23.08
CA ARG A 6 18.58 15.92 22.42
C ARG A 6 17.34 16.00 21.51
N LEU A 7 16.83 14.84 21.07
CA LEU A 7 15.60 14.71 20.31
C LEU A 7 14.32 14.99 21.12
N GLU A 8 14.28 14.64 22.41
CA GLU A 8 13.16 14.91 23.31
C GLU A 8 13.05 16.40 23.70
N SER A 9 14.10 17.19 23.45
CA SER A 9 14.09 18.64 23.67
C SER A 9 13.59 19.45 22.47
N LEU A 10 13.36 18.80 21.32
CA LEU A 10 12.83 19.45 20.12
C LEU A 10 11.29 19.50 20.15
N PRO A 11 10.68 20.56 19.60
CA PRO A 11 9.24 20.57 19.30
C PRO A 11 8.83 19.35 18.48
N THR A 12 7.65 18.81 18.78
CA THR A 12 7.13 17.59 18.17
C THR A 12 7.06 17.68 16.64
N GLU A 13 6.74 18.86 16.08
CA GLU A 13 6.66 19.10 14.64
C GLU A 13 8.01 18.92 13.95
N LEU A 14 9.10 19.37 14.59
CA LEU A 14 10.46 19.18 14.07
C LEU A 14 10.88 17.73 14.17
N THR A 15 10.56 17.07 15.28
CA THR A 15 10.82 15.63 15.45
C THR A 15 10.08 14.80 14.39
N ILE A 16 8.79 15.09 14.13
CA ILE A 16 8.01 14.46 13.06
C ILE A 16 8.66 14.70 11.70
N THR A 17 9.09 15.92 11.41
CA THR A 17 9.73 16.26 10.13
C THR A 17 11.01 15.45 9.92
N ILE A 18 11.88 15.41 10.94
CA ILE A 18 13.12 14.61 10.91
C ILE A 18 12.81 13.13 10.69
N LEU A 19 11.86 12.58 11.46
CA LEU A 19 11.45 11.18 11.34
C LEU A 19 10.86 10.88 9.95
N ASN A 20 10.13 11.82 9.36
CA ASN A 20 9.52 11.68 8.05
C ASN A 20 10.54 11.67 6.91
N ASP A 21 11.73 12.24 7.11
CA ASP A 21 12.82 12.18 6.11
C ASP A 21 13.62 10.88 6.17
N LEU A 22 13.53 10.11 7.26
CA LEU A 22 14.26 8.84 7.41
C LEU A 22 13.71 7.75 6.47
N ASN A 23 14.57 6.86 5.98
CA ASN A 23 14.10 5.66 5.30
C ASN A 23 13.30 4.74 6.26
N LEU A 24 12.52 3.82 5.69
CA LEU A 24 11.63 2.94 6.46
C LEU A 24 12.37 2.14 7.55
N TYR A 25 13.52 1.55 7.24
CA TYR A 25 14.28 0.72 8.18
C TYR A 25 14.81 1.53 9.35
N THR A 26 15.35 2.73 9.07
CA THR A 26 15.83 3.65 10.08
C THR A 26 14.69 4.15 10.97
N LEU A 27 13.53 4.48 10.37
CA LEU A 27 12.33 4.88 11.12
C LEU A 27 11.85 3.79 12.08
N LEU A 28 11.79 2.54 11.61
CA LEU A 28 11.43 1.39 12.44
C LEU A 28 12.47 1.10 13.52
N GLY A 29 13.75 1.36 13.23
CA GLY A 29 14.83 1.36 14.23
C GLY A 29 14.56 2.38 15.34
N CYS A 30 14.30 3.64 14.98
CA CYS A 30 14.00 4.72 15.92
C CYS A 30 12.79 4.40 16.83
N ARG A 31 11.75 3.75 16.27
CA ARG A 31 10.57 3.27 17.02
C ARG A 31 10.92 2.33 18.17
N ARG A 32 12.07 1.64 18.11
CA ARG A 32 12.50 0.69 19.16
C ARG A 32 13.42 1.32 20.21
N LEU A 33 13.91 2.55 20.00
CA LEU A 33 14.92 3.17 20.86
C LEU A 33 14.32 3.89 22.08
N SER A 34 13.16 4.53 21.91
CA SER A 34 12.51 5.32 22.98
C SER A 34 10.99 5.15 22.92
N SER A 35 10.35 5.08 24.09
CA SER A 35 8.89 5.07 24.23
C SER A 35 8.25 6.37 23.74
N HIS A 36 8.95 7.50 23.91
CA HIS A 36 8.50 8.79 23.43
C HIS A 36 8.51 8.85 21.89
N ILE A 37 9.63 8.45 21.27
CA ILE A 37 9.73 8.36 19.80
C ILE A 37 8.71 7.36 19.26
N LYS A 38 8.51 6.24 19.95
CA LYS A 38 7.50 5.24 19.59
C LYS A 38 6.10 5.86 19.56
N SER A 39 5.71 6.62 20.57
CA SER A 39 4.40 7.31 20.59
C SER A 39 4.30 8.31 19.44
N ILE A 40 5.32 9.14 19.20
CA ILE A 40 5.31 10.06 18.04
C ILE A 40 5.09 9.30 16.73
N ILE A 41 5.81 8.20 16.51
CA ILE A 41 5.67 7.41 15.29
C ILE A 41 4.27 6.78 15.20
N ASP A 42 3.76 6.21 16.29
CA ASP A 42 2.49 5.50 16.34
C ASP A 42 1.28 6.44 16.21
N ASP A 43 1.37 7.64 16.76
CA ASP A 43 0.27 8.61 16.85
C ASP A 43 0.26 9.61 15.67
N THR A 44 1.34 9.68 14.88
CA THR A 44 1.44 10.62 13.75
C THR A 44 0.96 9.99 12.43
N PRO A 45 -0.11 10.50 11.79
CA PRO A 45 -0.68 9.89 10.58
C PRO A 45 0.28 9.77 9.40
N ILE A 46 1.13 10.78 9.16
CA ILE A 46 2.07 10.77 8.03
C ILE A 46 3.15 9.69 8.20
N LEU A 47 3.62 9.46 9.42
CA LEU A 47 4.62 8.43 9.72
C LEU A 47 4.02 7.03 9.60
N GLN A 48 2.78 6.84 10.10
CA GLN A 48 2.05 5.59 9.91
C GLN A 48 1.79 5.31 8.43
N TYR A 49 1.38 6.31 7.65
CA TYR A 49 1.17 6.15 6.21
C TYR A 49 2.45 5.71 5.49
N LYS A 50 3.61 6.30 5.82
CA LYS A 50 4.90 5.88 5.30
C LYS A 50 5.22 4.42 5.62
N ILE A 51 4.89 3.96 6.82
CA ILE A 51 5.07 2.56 7.24
C ILE A 51 4.14 1.63 6.45
N GLU A 52 2.87 1.99 6.30
CA GLU A 52 1.88 1.20 5.54
C GLU A 52 2.28 1.04 4.06
N LEU A 53 2.75 2.11 3.43
CA LEU A 53 3.33 2.06 2.08
C LEU A 53 4.52 1.10 2.01
N GLY A 54 5.41 1.15 3.01
CA GLY A 54 6.53 0.25 3.14
C GLY A 54 6.12 -1.24 3.24
N ILE A 55 5.12 -1.55 4.05
CA ILE A 55 4.59 -2.91 4.24
C ILE A 55 3.99 -3.45 2.93
N THR A 56 3.33 -2.58 2.16
CA THR A 56 2.67 -2.94 0.90
C THR A 56 3.60 -2.97 -0.31
N GLY A 57 4.84 -2.49 -0.16
CA GLY A 57 5.76 -2.28 -1.28
C GLY A 57 5.29 -1.17 -2.22
N MET A 58 4.44 -0.26 -1.77
CA MET A 58 3.94 0.86 -2.56
C MET A 58 4.73 2.13 -2.32
N THR A 59 4.65 3.04 -3.27
CA THR A 59 5.23 4.39 -3.16
C THR A 59 4.13 5.41 -3.26
N ASP A 60 4.30 6.52 -2.55
CA ASP A 60 3.35 7.61 -2.61
C ASP A 60 3.29 8.23 -4.02
N GLY A 61 2.08 8.43 -4.52
CA GLY A 61 1.83 8.99 -5.84
C GLY A 61 1.91 10.53 -5.87
N PRO A 62 1.97 11.14 -7.07
CA PRO A 62 2.02 12.58 -7.22
C PRO A 62 0.82 13.29 -6.57
N ASN A 63 1.08 14.54 -6.17
CA ASN A 63 0.27 15.38 -5.29
C ASN A 63 -1.25 15.22 -5.47
N THR A 64 -1.89 14.64 -4.48
CA THR A 64 -3.34 14.45 -4.41
C THR A 64 -3.95 15.48 -3.47
N THR A 65 -5.12 16.02 -3.79
CA THR A 65 -5.94 16.84 -2.87
C THR A 65 -6.45 16.05 -1.64
N MET A 66 -6.11 14.77 -1.53
CA MET A 66 -6.49 13.88 -0.45
C MET A 66 -5.66 14.13 0.80
N THR A 67 -6.33 14.15 1.94
CA THR A 67 -5.73 14.09 3.27
C THR A 67 -4.99 12.77 3.48
N ILE A 68 -4.08 12.74 4.45
CA ILE A 68 -3.35 11.50 4.80
C ILE A 68 -4.31 10.40 5.26
N GLU A 69 -5.39 10.73 5.96
CA GLU A 69 -6.37 9.74 6.40
C GLU A 69 -7.13 9.10 5.23
N GLU A 70 -7.52 9.90 4.23
CA GLU A 70 -8.14 9.39 3.00
C GLU A 70 -7.19 8.45 2.24
N ARG A 71 -5.92 8.81 2.18
CA ARG A 71 -4.89 7.99 1.53
C ARG A 71 -4.68 6.66 2.25
N ARG A 72 -4.60 6.66 3.58
CA ARG A 72 -4.51 5.44 4.40
C ARG A 72 -5.75 4.55 4.23
N THR A 73 -6.94 5.15 4.27
CA THR A 73 -8.21 4.43 4.05
C THR A 73 -8.24 3.79 2.67
N ARG A 74 -7.79 4.50 1.64
CA ARG A 74 -7.72 3.98 0.27
C ARG A 74 -6.71 2.85 0.13
N LEU A 75 -5.53 2.98 0.76
CA LEU A 75 -4.51 1.93 0.79
C LEU A 75 -5.06 0.66 1.44
N LYS A 76 -5.71 0.78 2.60
CA LYS A 76 -6.37 -0.33 3.28
C LYS A 76 -7.42 -1.01 2.40
N ASN A 77 -8.34 -0.25 1.82
CA ASN A 77 -9.39 -0.79 0.95
C ASN A 77 -8.80 -1.53 -0.27
N TYR A 78 -7.69 -1.02 -0.83
CA TYR A 78 -6.98 -1.68 -1.91
C TYR A 78 -6.42 -3.02 -1.45
N GLN A 79 -5.75 -3.07 -0.29
CA GLN A 79 -5.21 -4.32 0.25
C GLN A 79 -6.32 -5.33 0.54
N ASP A 80 -7.42 -4.90 1.15
CA ASP A 80 -8.54 -5.77 1.50
C ASP A 80 -9.19 -6.38 0.25
N ALA A 81 -9.31 -5.60 -0.83
CA ALA A 81 -9.84 -6.08 -2.11
C ALA A 81 -8.90 -7.08 -2.81
N TRP A 82 -7.58 -6.91 -2.67
CA TRP A 82 -6.60 -7.87 -3.19
C TRP A 82 -6.52 -9.15 -2.36
N ALA A 83 -6.69 -9.06 -1.04
CA ALA A 83 -6.71 -10.23 -0.16
C ALA A 83 -7.99 -11.04 -0.31
N ASN A 84 -9.13 -10.35 -0.45
CA ASN A 84 -10.45 -10.94 -0.61
C ASN A 84 -10.93 -10.70 -2.03
N VAL A 85 -10.33 -11.39 -3.01
CA VAL A 85 -10.76 -11.31 -4.42
C VAL A 85 -12.19 -11.84 -4.52
N GLU A 86 -13.16 -10.97 -4.30
CA GLU A 86 -14.55 -11.21 -4.62
C GLU A 86 -14.68 -11.05 -6.13
N SER A 87 -14.91 -12.17 -6.82
CA SER A 87 -15.29 -12.16 -8.22
C SER A 87 -16.65 -11.48 -8.35
N LYS A 88 -16.66 -10.14 -8.46
CA LYS A 88 -17.90 -9.34 -8.45
C LYS A 88 -18.81 -9.59 -9.65
N ALA A 89 -18.28 -10.20 -10.72
CA ALA A 89 -19.08 -10.60 -11.86
C ALA A 89 -18.41 -11.77 -12.59
N MET A 90 -19.14 -12.88 -12.73
CA MET A 90 -18.83 -13.89 -13.75
C MET A 90 -19.53 -13.46 -15.03
N GLU A 91 -18.94 -12.53 -15.75
CA GLU A 91 -19.39 -12.19 -17.10
C GLU A 91 -19.05 -13.37 -18.02
N ALA A 92 -20.09 -14.09 -18.46
CA ALA A 92 -19.92 -15.07 -19.51
C ALA A 92 -19.48 -14.34 -20.78
N SER A 93 -18.37 -14.80 -21.39
CA SER A 93 -17.91 -14.24 -22.66
C SER A 93 -19.08 -14.23 -23.66
N PRO A 94 -19.31 -13.12 -24.39
CA PRO A 94 -20.43 -13.01 -25.34
C PRO A 94 -20.33 -13.99 -26.52
N THR A 95 -19.22 -14.72 -26.66
CA THR A 95 -19.03 -15.76 -27.67
C THR A 95 -19.51 -17.13 -27.18
N PRO A 96 -20.55 -17.72 -27.81
CA PRO A 96 -20.96 -19.08 -27.48
C PRO A 96 -19.83 -20.08 -27.75
N MET A 97 -19.53 -20.94 -26.76
CA MET A 97 -18.45 -21.93 -26.80
C MET A 97 -18.71 -23.13 -27.74
N THR A 98 -19.87 -23.17 -28.40
CA THR A 98 -20.24 -24.27 -29.30
C THR A 98 -19.45 -24.21 -30.61
N GLY A 99 -18.59 -25.20 -30.84
CA GLY A 99 -17.87 -25.42 -32.11
C GLY A 99 -16.53 -24.69 -32.27
N GLN A 100 -16.03 -24.02 -31.23
CA GLN A 100 -14.78 -23.24 -31.29
C GLN A 100 -13.71 -23.86 -30.38
N ARG A 101 -12.48 -24.04 -30.88
CA ARG A 101 -11.36 -24.57 -30.09
C ARG A 101 -10.60 -23.41 -29.43
N TRP A 102 -10.70 -23.34 -28.11
CA TRP A 102 -9.92 -22.43 -27.26
C TRP A 102 -8.62 -23.12 -26.82
N LYS A 103 -7.50 -22.38 -26.80
CA LYS A 103 -6.24 -22.86 -26.24
C LYS A 103 -5.55 -21.74 -25.45
N LEU A 104 -5.16 -22.03 -24.21
CA LEU A 104 -4.34 -21.16 -23.38
C LEU A 104 -2.86 -21.57 -23.55
N VAL A 105 -2.00 -20.66 -24.03
CA VAL A 105 -0.56 -20.90 -24.17
C VAL A 105 0.19 -19.67 -23.70
N GLY A 106 1.09 -19.84 -22.72
CA GLY A 106 1.97 -18.76 -22.24
C GLY A 106 1.22 -17.54 -21.70
N GLY A 107 0.03 -17.72 -21.10
CA GLY A 107 -0.80 -16.62 -20.57
C GLY A 107 -1.68 -15.93 -21.62
N VAL A 108 -1.63 -16.34 -22.88
CA VAL A 108 -2.50 -15.83 -23.95
C VAL A 108 -3.59 -16.85 -24.25
N LEU A 109 -4.85 -16.41 -24.20
CA LEU A 109 -6.01 -17.21 -24.57
C LEU A 109 -6.32 -17.00 -26.06
N ALA A 110 -6.09 -18.03 -26.88
CA ALA A 110 -6.33 -17.99 -28.32
C ALA A 110 -7.65 -18.68 -28.69
N LEU A 111 -8.38 -18.08 -29.64
CA LEU A 111 -9.62 -18.61 -30.21
C LEU A 111 -9.40 -19.01 -31.66
N SER A 112 -9.61 -20.29 -31.99
CA SER A 112 -9.68 -20.74 -33.37
C SER A 112 -11.14 -20.91 -33.79
N ARG A 113 -11.54 -20.21 -34.85
CA ARG A 113 -12.83 -20.44 -35.52
C ARG A 113 -12.70 -21.70 -36.37
N GLY A 114 -13.63 -22.64 -36.22
CA GLY A 114 -13.73 -23.80 -37.11
C GLY A 114 -13.93 -23.36 -38.58
N PRO A 115 -13.66 -24.23 -39.56
CA PRO A 115 -13.86 -23.91 -40.96
C PRO A 115 -15.31 -23.48 -41.21
N ARG A 116 -15.49 -22.41 -41.99
CA ARG A 116 -16.81 -22.00 -42.50
C ARG A 116 -17.22 -23.03 -43.56
N SER A 117 -18.31 -23.76 -43.33
CA SER A 117 -18.94 -24.63 -44.33
C SER A 117 -19.50 -23.82 -45.48
#